data_AF-A0A2N5G2Q5-F1
#
_entry.id   AF-A0A2N5G2Q5-F1
#
_cell.length_a   1.000
_cell.length_b   1.000
_cell.length_c   1.000
_cell.angle_alpha   90.00
_cell.angle_beta   90.00
_cell.angle_gamma   90.00
#
_symmetry.space_group_name_H-M   'P 1'
#
loop_
_entity.id
_entity.type
_entity.pdbx_description
1 polymer ?
#
loop_
_entity_poly.entity_id
_entity_poly.type
_entity_poly.pdbx_seq_one_letter_code
_entity_poly.pdbx_strand_id
1 'polypeptide(L)'
;MKEHAFDIRIEANLIFVNPEFCLFQAPRNLPIILPGQMPRFREKMLNQTSPIKHSHSNLAKKLVSLHMKEDPFPRNYYYPYEQLEKGLVCPQCKEFYHTVKHSLVVCELCGGRETLEDAVVGAVEEITMLFPRRTITTPLLIDWCRIIKDRRTIQRVLKKHYDFKGRGKYARYTNRGNTQSPSGQPTPLKV
;
A
#
# COMPACT_ATOMS: atom_id res chain seq x y z
N MET A 1 6.67 9.71 28.65
CA MET A 1 5.56 10.70 28.75
C MET A 1 5.57 11.42 30.10
N LYS A 2 5.46 10.70 31.23
CA LYS A 2 5.64 11.28 32.58
C LYS A 2 7.04 11.88 32.80
N GLU A 3 8.08 11.21 32.28
CA GLU A 3 9.48 11.71 32.28
C GLU A 3 9.68 13.02 31.50
N HIS A 4 8.72 13.43 30.68
CA HIS A 4 8.75 14.69 29.94
C HIS A 4 7.67 15.67 30.44
N ALA A 5 7.15 15.47 31.66
CA ALA A 5 6.15 16.32 32.31
C ALA A 5 4.81 16.46 31.57
N PHE A 6 4.42 15.46 30.77
CA PHE A 6 3.09 15.39 30.17
C PHE A 6 2.19 14.44 30.98
N ASP A 7 1.09 14.97 31.51
CA ASP A 7 0.05 14.19 32.18
C ASP A 7 -1.09 13.89 31.20
N ILE A 8 -0.93 12.79 30.45
CA ILE A 8 -1.89 12.32 29.46
C ILE A 8 -2.13 10.84 29.70
N ARG A 9 -3.41 10.47 29.81
CA ARG A 9 -3.84 9.08 29.89
C ARG A 9 -3.70 8.43 28.51
N ILE A 10 -2.85 7.41 28.42
CA ILE A 10 -2.72 6.57 27.23
C ILE A 10 -3.54 5.31 27.46
N GLU A 11 -4.44 5.01 26.54
CA GLU A 11 -5.20 3.77 26.53
C GLU A 11 -4.72 2.91 25.35
N ALA A 12 -4.07 1.78 25.66
CA ALA A 12 -3.63 0.82 24.66
C ALA A 12 -4.69 -0.26 24.50
N ASN A 13 -5.12 -0.54 23.27
CA ASN A 13 -6.05 -1.62 22.94
C ASN A 13 -5.46 -2.51 21.84
N LEU A 14 -5.65 -3.82 21.95
CA LEU A 14 -5.28 -4.80 20.93
C LEU A 14 -6.48 -5.08 20.03
N ILE A 15 -6.32 -4.92 18.70
CA ILE A 15 -7.39 -5.06 17.72
C ILE A 15 -7.23 -6.36 16.94
N PHE A 16 -8.27 -7.18 16.88
CA PHE A 16 -8.35 -8.37 16.02
C PHE A 16 -9.14 -8.05 14.76
N VAL A 17 -8.48 -8.12 13.61
CA VAL A 17 -9.06 -7.68 12.31
C VAL A 17 -9.73 -8.80 11.51
N ASN A 18 -9.45 -10.06 11.82
CA ASN A 18 -10.04 -11.20 11.10
C ASN A 18 -11.51 -11.39 11.53
N PRO A 19 -12.51 -11.23 10.65
CA PRO A 19 -13.93 -11.36 11.01
C PRO A 19 -14.33 -12.75 11.51
N GLU A 20 -13.57 -13.80 11.15
CA GLU A 20 -13.84 -15.18 11.57
C GLU A 20 -13.21 -15.53 12.94
N PHE A 21 -12.46 -14.59 13.53
CA PHE A 21 -11.83 -14.81 14.82
C PHE A 21 -12.83 -14.76 15.98
N CYS A 22 -12.90 -15.85 16.75
CA CYS A 22 -13.68 -15.95 17.97
C CYS A 22 -12.78 -16.35 19.15
N LEU A 23 -12.65 -15.46 20.15
CA LEU A 23 -11.92 -15.75 21.38
C LEU A 23 -12.90 -16.27 22.45
N PHE A 24 -12.99 -17.59 22.59
CA PHE A 24 -13.79 -18.22 23.64
C PHE A 24 -13.24 -17.91 25.02
N GLN A 25 -14.14 -17.68 25.99
CA GLN A 25 -13.80 -17.45 27.40
C GLN A 25 -12.86 -16.25 27.64
N ALA A 26 -12.90 -15.23 26.77
CA ALA A 26 -12.12 -14.01 26.96
C ALA A 26 -12.49 -13.30 28.29
N PRO A 27 -11.52 -13.01 29.17
CA PRO A 27 -11.73 -12.13 30.32
C PRO A 27 -12.39 -10.80 29.93
N ARG A 28 -13.40 -10.37 30.69
CA ARG A 28 -14.23 -9.17 30.38
C ARG A 28 -13.46 -7.85 30.42
N ASN A 29 -12.35 -7.81 31.14
CA ASN A 29 -11.54 -6.62 31.39
C ASN A 29 -10.30 -6.53 30.48
N LEU A 30 -10.20 -7.39 29.47
CA LEU A 30 -9.12 -7.30 28.48
C LEU A 30 -9.28 -6.03 27.62
N PRO A 31 -8.21 -5.25 27.41
CA PRO A 31 -8.22 -4.13 26.48
C PRO A 31 -8.11 -4.64 25.03
N ILE A 32 -9.05 -5.50 24.63
CA ILE A 32 -9.12 -6.07 23.28
C ILE A 32 -10.37 -5.59 22.57
N ILE A 33 -10.27 -5.41 21.25
CA ILE A 33 -11.39 -5.07 20.38
C ILE A 33 -11.52 -6.19 19.35
N LEU A 34 -12.63 -6.92 19.45
CA LEU A 34 -12.97 -8.00 18.54
C LEU A 34 -13.64 -7.47 17.26
N PRO A 35 -13.66 -8.25 16.16
CA PRO A 35 -14.19 -7.79 14.88
C PRO A 35 -15.61 -7.22 14.97
N GLY A 36 -16.51 -7.89 15.69
CA GLY A 36 -17.89 -7.42 15.89
C GLY A 36 -18.02 -6.13 16.70
N GLN A 37 -16.98 -5.73 17.44
CA GLN A 37 -16.95 -4.51 18.25
C GLN A 37 -16.34 -3.31 17.51
N MET A 38 -15.65 -3.55 16.38
CA MET A 38 -14.94 -2.52 15.62
C MET A 38 -15.83 -1.38 15.13
N PRO A 39 -17.06 -1.61 14.61
CA PRO A 39 -17.92 -0.51 14.15
C PRO A 39 -18.24 0.47 15.29
N ARG A 40 -18.65 -0.05 16.44
CA ARG A 40 -18.95 0.75 17.64
C ARG A 40 -17.72 1.44 18.20
N PHE A 41 -16.55 0.78 18.18
CA PHE A 41 -15.30 1.38 18.61
C PHE A 41 -14.91 2.58 17.72
N ARG A 42 -15.06 2.43 16.39
CA ARG A 42 -14.83 3.52 15.43
C ARG A 42 -15.75 4.70 15.69
N GLU A 43 -17.05 4.48 15.86
CA GLU A 43 -18.01 5.55 16.18
C GLU A 43 -17.64 6.26 17.47
N LYS A 44 -17.28 5.52 18.52
CA LYS A 44 -16.82 6.10 19.78
C LYS A 44 -15.61 7.01 19.58
N MET A 45 -14.61 6.58 18.81
CA MET A 45 -13.42 7.41 18.54
C MET A 45 -13.75 8.66 17.72
N LEU A 46 -14.61 8.55 16.70
CA LEU A 46 -14.99 9.69 15.86
C LEU A 46 -15.81 10.73 16.64
N ASN A 47 -16.65 10.27 17.57
CA ASN A 47 -17.47 11.14 18.41
C ASN A 47 -16.69 11.72 19.60
N GLN A 48 -15.48 11.20 19.89
CA GLN A 48 -14.59 11.74 20.91
C GLN A 48 -13.81 12.95 20.37
N THR A 49 -14.50 14.07 20.21
CA THR A 49 -13.86 15.35 19.87
C THR A 49 -13.64 16.17 21.14
N SER A 50 -12.38 16.42 21.48
CA SER A 50 -12.00 17.41 22.50
C SER A 50 -11.24 18.57 21.83
N PRO A 51 -11.43 19.82 22.28
CA PRO A 51 -10.67 20.95 21.77
C PRO A 51 -9.16 20.70 21.88
N ILE A 52 -8.41 21.04 20.83
CA ILE A 52 -6.95 20.95 20.85
C ILE A 52 -6.42 22.03 21.78
N LYS A 53 -5.76 21.62 22.87
CA LYS A 53 -5.14 22.53 23.83
C LYS A 53 -3.69 22.79 23.45
N HIS A 54 -3.14 23.88 23.97
CA HIS A 54 -1.71 24.22 23.82
C HIS A 54 -0.78 23.07 24.31
N SER A 55 -1.20 22.32 25.33
CA SER A 55 -0.47 21.14 25.81
C SER A 55 -0.31 20.05 24.73
N HIS A 56 -1.31 19.85 23.87
CA HIS A 56 -1.25 18.89 22.76
C HIS A 56 -0.22 19.33 21.72
N SER A 57 -0.18 20.62 21.38
CA SER A 57 0.81 21.19 20.45
C SER A 57 2.24 21.08 21.00
N ASN A 58 2.43 21.33 22.30
CA ASN A 58 3.72 21.17 22.96
C ASN A 58 4.17 19.71 22.98
N LEU A 59 3.24 18.77 23.25
CA LEU A 59 3.52 17.35 23.16
C LEU A 59 3.96 16.96 21.75
N ALA A 60 3.22 17.39 20.73
CA ALA A 60 3.54 17.08 19.33
C ALA A 60 4.94 17.57 18.96
N LYS A 61 5.29 18.81 19.32
CA LYS A 61 6.65 19.36 19.12
C LYS A 61 7.70 18.53 19.84
N LYS A 62 7.43 18.10 21.09
CA LYS A 62 8.37 17.27 21.85
C LYS A 62 8.54 15.89 21.20
N LEU A 63 7.45 15.23 20.78
CA LEU A 63 7.49 13.96 20.08
C LEU A 63 8.31 14.05 18.79
N VAL A 64 8.14 15.13 18.01
CA VAL A 64 8.96 15.39 16.82
C VAL A 64 10.43 15.57 17.20
N SER A 65 10.76 16.27 18.29
CA SER A 65 12.15 16.42 18.73
C SER A 65 12.81 15.12 19.19
N LEU A 66 12.01 14.16 19.66
CA LEU A 66 12.46 12.82 20.10
C LEU A 66 12.38 11.79 18.98
N HIS A 67 11.90 12.17 17.79
CA HIS A 67 11.77 11.27 16.66
C HIS A 67 13.15 10.75 16.25
N MET A 68 13.34 9.43 16.36
CA MET A 68 14.55 8.78 15.86
C MET A 68 14.53 8.89 14.33
N LYS A 69 15.56 9.54 13.75
CA LYS A 69 15.70 9.69 12.29
C LYS A 69 15.85 8.36 11.57
N GLU A 70 16.36 7.36 12.27
CA GLU A 70 16.54 5.99 11.78
C GLU A 70 15.60 5.08 12.58
N ASP A 71 14.74 4.36 11.86
CA ASP A 71 13.82 3.39 12.47
C ASP A 71 14.65 2.22 13.01
N PRO A 72 14.63 1.93 14.33
CA PRO A 72 15.37 0.80 14.90
C PRO A 72 14.83 -0.56 14.43
N PHE A 73 13.61 -0.59 13.87
CA PHE A 73 13.03 -1.74 13.21
C PHE A 73 12.68 -1.33 11.77
N PRO A 74 13.68 -1.18 10.89
CA PRO A 74 13.42 -0.74 9.54
C PRO A 74 12.40 -1.70 8.93
N ARG A 75 11.21 -1.19 8.61
CA ARG A 75 10.19 -1.91 7.84
C ARG A 75 10.59 -2.00 6.37
N ASN A 76 11.87 -2.30 6.11
CA ASN A 76 12.39 -2.57 4.79
C ASN A 76 12.26 -4.06 4.52
N TYR A 77 11.02 -4.51 4.31
CA TYR A 77 10.84 -5.80 3.67
C TYR A 77 11.42 -5.69 2.25
N TYR A 78 12.65 -6.16 2.09
CA TYR A 78 13.31 -6.23 0.80
C TYR A 78 12.76 -7.45 0.07
N TYR A 79 11.88 -7.21 -0.88
CA TYR A 79 11.38 -8.24 -1.79
C TYR A 79 12.23 -8.22 -3.06
N PRO A 80 13.08 -9.23 -3.31
CA PRO A 80 13.79 -9.30 -4.58
C PRO A 80 12.76 -9.57 -5.69
N TYR A 81 12.71 -8.70 -6.70
CA TYR A 81 11.76 -8.80 -7.81
C TYR A 81 11.80 -10.17 -8.49
N GLU A 82 12.99 -10.76 -8.55
CA GLU A 82 13.27 -12.04 -9.19
C GLU A 82 12.69 -13.21 -8.39
N GLN A 83 12.54 -13.06 -7.06
CA GLN A 83 11.98 -14.09 -6.17
C GLN A 83 10.46 -14.04 -6.06
N LEU A 84 9.82 -12.93 -6.47
CA LEU A 84 8.36 -12.83 -6.46
C LEU A 84 7.74 -13.61 -7.62
N GLU A 85 6.69 -14.36 -7.28
CA GLU A 85 5.73 -14.87 -8.24
C GLU A 85 5.06 -13.70 -8.96
N LYS A 86 5.04 -13.77 -10.29
CA LYS A 86 4.55 -12.71 -11.16
C LYS A 86 3.20 -13.12 -11.70
N GLY A 87 2.23 -12.23 -11.61
CA GLY A 87 0.92 -12.43 -12.19
C GLY A 87 0.00 -11.29 -11.79
N LEU A 88 -1.18 -11.24 -12.42
CA LEU A 88 -2.23 -10.33 -11.99
C LEU A 88 -3.03 -10.98 -10.87
N VAL A 89 -3.27 -10.23 -9.80
CA VAL A 89 -3.97 -10.71 -8.61
C VAL A 89 -5.41 -10.20 -8.62
N CYS A 90 -6.38 -11.07 -8.34
CA CYS A 90 -7.77 -10.67 -8.21
C CYS A 90 -7.95 -9.75 -6.97
N PRO A 91 -8.54 -8.55 -7.09
CA PRO A 91 -8.70 -7.66 -5.95
C PRO A 91 -9.63 -8.21 -4.87
N GLN A 92 -10.55 -9.11 -5.23
CA GLN A 92 -11.57 -9.66 -4.33
C GLN A 92 -11.04 -10.80 -3.46
N CYS A 93 -10.43 -11.82 -4.06
CA CYS A 93 -9.99 -13.03 -3.35
C CYS A 93 -8.48 -13.19 -3.25
N LYS A 94 -7.69 -12.32 -3.89
CA LYS A 94 -6.22 -12.34 -3.93
C LYS A 94 -5.59 -13.56 -4.62
N GLU A 95 -6.40 -14.36 -5.33
CA GLU A 95 -5.90 -15.42 -6.20
C GLU A 95 -5.35 -14.84 -7.51
N PHE A 96 -4.37 -15.52 -8.13
CA PHE A 96 -3.85 -15.11 -9.42
C PHE A 96 -4.88 -15.37 -10.54
N TYR A 97 -4.96 -14.42 -11.48
CA TYR A 97 -5.64 -14.67 -12.74
C TYR A 97 -4.80 -15.61 -13.61
N HIS A 98 -5.44 -16.65 -14.15
CA HIS A 98 -4.77 -17.61 -15.05
C HIS A 98 -5.08 -17.36 -16.53
N THR A 99 -6.24 -16.78 -16.83
CA THR A 99 -6.70 -16.62 -18.21
C THR A 99 -7.25 -15.22 -18.49
N VAL A 100 -7.01 -14.74 -19.71
CA VAL A 100 -7.64 -13.55 -20.29
C VAL A 100 -8.73 -14.03 -21.24
N LYS A 101 -9.95 -13.51 -21.07
CA LYS A 101 -11.09 -13.81 -21.95
C LYS A 101 -11.52 -12.51 -22.65
N HIS A 102 -11.25 -12.42 -23.94
CA HIS A 102 -11.48 -11.21 -24.74
C HIS A 102 -10.77 -9.98 -24.13
N SER A 103 -11.52 -8.97 -23.73
CA SER A 103 -11.03 -7.72 -23.12
C SER A 103 -11.11 -7.72 -21.59
N LEU A 104 -11.39 -8.87 -20.97
CA LEU A 104 -11.57 -9.03 -19.52
C LEU A 104 -10.62 -10.07 -18.93
N VAL A 105 -10.23 -9.86 -17.69
CA VAL A 105 -9.70 -10.89 -16.80
C VAL A 105 -10.82 -11.34 -15.87
N VAL A 106 -10.98 -12.66 -15.73
CA VAL A 106 -12.03 -13.28 -14.93
C VAL A 106 -11.38 -14.22 -13.93
N CYS A 107 -11.68 -14.04 -12.65
CA CYS A 107 -11.15 -14.88 -11.59
C CYS A 107 -11.91 -16.20 -11.60
N GLU A 108 -11.18 -17.32 -11.71
CA GLU A 108 -11.77 -18.65 -11.75
C GLU A 108 -12.28 -19.10 -10.38
N LEU A 109 -11.76 -18.50 -9.29
CA LEU A 109 -12.16 -18.80 -7.92
C LEU A 109 -13.42 -18.06 -7.48
N CYS A 110 -13.44 -16.73 -7.57
CA CYS A 110 -14.55 -15.90 -7.06
C CYS A 110 -15.49 -15.36 -8.15
N GLY A 111 -15.17 -15.56 -9.43
CA GLY A 111 -15.96 -15.03 -10.56
C GLY A 111 -15.81 -13.52 -10.80
N GLY A 112 -14.99 -12.82 -10.01
CA GLY A 112 -14.68 -11.40 -10.15
C GLY A 112 -14.15 -11.07 -11.55
N ARG A 113 -14.51 -9.90 -12.07
CA ARG A 113 -14.18 -9.48 -13.43
C ARG A 113 -13.60 -8.08 -13.43
N GLU A 114 -12.54 -7.89 -14.20
CA GLU A 114 -11.94 -6.58 -14.44
C GLU A 114 -11.61 -6.43 -15.92
N THR A 115 -11.55 -5.19 -16.40
CA THR A 115 -11.08 -4.95 -17.75
C THR A 115 -9.58 -5.16 -17.84
N LEU A 116 -9.08 -5.52 -19.03
CA LEU A 116 -7.63 -5.56 -19.28
C LEU A 116 -6.95 -4.22 -19.01
N GLU A 117 -7.69 -3.12 -19.19
CA GLU A 117 -7.18 -1.79 -18.94
C GLU A 117 -6.95 -1.56 -17.44
N ASP A 118 -7.96 -1.85 -16.62
CA ASP A 118 -7.88 -1.71 -15.15
C ASP A 118 -6.81 -2.63 -14.58
N ALA A 119 -6.72 -3.88 -15.06
CA ALA A 119 -5.72 -4.82 -14.60
C ALA A 119 -4.28 -4.36 -14.89
N VAL A 120 -4.03 -3.74 -16.06
CA VAL A 120 -2.71 -3.18 -16.40
C VAL A 120 -2.41 -1.92 -15.58
N VAL A 121 -3.40 -1.07 -15.32
CA VAL A 121 -3.23 0.11 -14.45
C VAL A 121 -2.89 -0.33 -13.02
N GLY A 122 -3.63 -1.30 -12.47
CA GLY A 122 -3.36 -1.89 -11.15
C GLY A 122 -1.96 -2.51 -11.07
N ALA A 123 -1.51 -3.21 -12.11
CA ALA A 123 -0.14 -3.74 -12.17
C ALA A 123 0.93 -2.64 -12.12
N VAL A 124 0.70 -1.50 -12.78
CA VAL A 124 1.63 -0.35 -12.70
C VAL A 124 1.68 0.21 -11.28
N GLU A 125 0.53 0.34 -10.61
CA GLU A 125 0.46 0.82 -9.23
C GLU A 125 1.19 -0.13 -8.27
N GLU A 126 0.97 -1.43 -8.41
CA GLU A 126 1.62 -2.48 -7.62
C GLU A 126 3.14 -2.45 -7.79
N ILE A 127 3.64 -2.43 -9.04
CA ILE A 127 5.09 -2.33 -9.30
C ILE A 127 5.66 -1.04 -8.74
N THR A 128 4.93 0.09 -8.86
CA THR A 128 5.39 1.38 -8.35
C THR A 128 5.48 1.38 -6.82
N MET A 129 4.54 0.70 -6.15
CA MET A 129 4.51 0.55 -4.70
C MET A 129 5.62 -0.39 -4.19
N LEU A 130 5.78 -1.55 -4.81
CA LEU A 130 6.77 -2.56 -4.40
C LEU A 130 8.19 -2.19 -4.82
N PHE A 131 8.35 -1.54 -5.98
CA PHE A 131 9.63 -1.26 -6.61
C PHE A 131 9.75 0.21 -7.06
N PRO A 132 9.74 1.18 -6.14
CA PRO A 132 9.72 2.61 -6.47
C PRO A 132 10.94 3.08 -7.28
N ARG A 133 12.02 2.30 -7.31
CA ARG A 133 13.24 2.59 -8.09
C ARG A 133 13.22 2.00 -9.50
N ARG A 134 12.28 1.10 -9.83
CA ARG A 134 12.18 0.50 -11.17
C ARG A 134 11.41 1.43 -12.09
N THR A 135 11.88 1.55 -13.34
CA THR A 135 11.19 2.33 -14.36
C THR A 135 10.08 1.51 -15.01
N ILE A 136 8.90 2.10 -15.15
CA ILE A 136 7.79 1.45 -15.83
C ILE A 136 8.06 1.41 -17.33
N THR A 137 8.18 0.18 -17.85
CA THR A 137 8.40 -0.11 -19.26
C THR A 137 7.46 -1.21 -19.73
N THR A 138 7.19 -1.27 -21.03
CA THR A 138 6.35 -2.33 -21.60
C THR A 138 6.91 -3.75 -21.32
N PRO A 139 8.22 -4.02 -21.47
CA PRO A 139 8.77 -5.34 -21.13
C PRO A 139 8.58 -5.72 -19.66
N LEU A 140 8.75 -4.76 -18.73
CA LEU A 140 8.55 -4.99 -17.31
C LEU A 140 7.11 -5.43 -17.00
N LEU A 141 6.13 -4.79 -17.63
CA LEU A 141 4.72 -5.14 -17.45
C LEU A 141 4.34 -6.47 -18.10
N ILE A 142 4.92 -6.79 -19.27
CA ILE A 142 4.72 -8.12 -19.87
C ILE A 142 5.24 -9.21 -18.93
N ASP A 143 6.41 -9.00 -18.32
CA ASP A 143 6.99 -9.94 -17.36
C ASP A 143 6.14 -10.05 -16.08
N TRP A 144 5.70 -8.91 -15.53
CA TRP A 144 4.88 -8.85 -14.31
C TRP A 144 3.50 -9.47 -14.51
N CYS A 145 2.77 -9.08 -15.55
CA CYS A 145 1.38 -9.52 -15.73
C CYS A 145 1.26 -11.01 -16.09
N ARG A 146 2.28 -11.60 -16.76
CA ARG A 146 2.36 -12.98 -17.29
C ARG A 146 1.28 -13.41 -18.28
N ILE A 147 0.00 -13.13 -18.01
CA ILE A 147 -1.14 -13.55 -18.82
C ILE A 147 -1.46 -12.55 -19.94
N ILE A 148 -1.08 -11.27 -19.79
CA ILE A 148 -1.21 -10.24 -20.83
C ILE A 148 0.12 -10.17 -21.62
N LYS A 149 0.24 -11.01 -22.65
CA LYS A 149 1.45 -11.08 -23.48
C LYS A 149 1.45 -10.13 -24.67
N ASP A 150 0.28 -9.59 -25.06
CA ASP A 150 0.20 -8.67 -26.19
C ASP A 150 0.79 -7.30 -25.84
N ARG A 151 1.95 -7.04 -26.45
CA ARG A 151 2.66 -5.76 -26.36
C ARG A 151 1.77 -4.59 -26.79
N ARG A 152 0.93 -4.74 -27.81
CA ARG A 152 0.09 -3.65 -28.33
C ARG A 152 -0.95 -3.23 -27.29
N THR A 153 -1.58 -4.19 -26.62
CA THR A 153 -2.52 -3.96 -25.52
C THR A 153 -1.87 -3.15 -24.40
N ILE A 154 -0.72 -3.59 -23.88
CA ILE A 154 -0.04 -2.86 -22.81
C ILE A 154 0.37 -1.46 -23.26
N GLN A 155 0.91 -1.31 -24.48
CA GLN A 155 1.27 0.01 -25.00
C GLN A 155 0.07 0.94 -25.16
N ARG A 156 -1.08 0.42 -25.60
CA ARG A 156 -2.33 1.20 -25.72
C ARG A 156 -2.77 1.72 -24.36
N VAL A 157 -2.79 0.86 -23.34
CA VAL A 157 -3.15 1.26 -21.96
C VAL A 157 -2.15 2.29 -21.43
N LEU A 158 -0.84 2.02 -21.59
CA LEU A 158 0.20 2.93 -21.13
C LEU A 158 0.10 4.32 -21.77
N LYS A 159 -0.11 4.39 -23.08
CA LYS A 159 -0.31 5.67 -23.80
C LYS A 159 -1.58 6.39 -23.37
N LYS A 160 -2.63 5.65 -22.99
CA LYS A 160 -3.91 6.23 -22.57
C LYS A 160 -3.84 6.87 -21.18
N HIS A 161 -3.07 6.30 -20.25
CA HIS A 161 -3.06 6.69 -18.83
C HIS A 161 -1.80 7.40 -18.35
N TYR A 162 -0.66 7.21 -19.01
CA TYR A 162 0.64 7.67 -18.53
C TYR A 162 1.35 8.55 -19.57
N ASP A 163 2.28 9.38 -19.09
CA ASP A 163 3.16 10.19 -19.93
C ASP A 163 4.38 9.39 -20.35
N PHE A 164 4.70 9.45 -21.65
CA PHE A 164 5.91 8.85 -22.18
C PHE A 164 7.08 9.84 -22.10
N LYS A 165 8.18 9.43 -21.47
CA LYS A 165 9.41 10.24 -21.35
C LYS A 165 10.63 9.47 -21.86
N GLY A 166 11.54 10.19 -22.50
CA GLY A 166 12.81 9.64 -22.99
C GLY A 166 12.74 9.05 -24.42
N ARG A 167 13.86 8.49 -24.88
CA ARG A 167 14.00 7.86 -26.21
C ARG A 167 14.91 6.62 -26.09
N GLY A 168 14.67 5.62 -26.96
CA GLY A 168 15.46 4.38 -26.99
C GLY A 168 15.49 3.68 -25.64
N LYS A 169 16.70 3.38 -25.13
CA LYS A 169 16.91 2.68 -23.85
C LYS A 169 16.46 3.46 -22.59
N TYR A 170 16.21 4.77 -22.71
CA TYR A 170 15.74 5.61 -21.62
C TYR A 170 14.23 5.87 -21.65
N ALA A 171 13.52 5.23 -22.58
CA ALA A 171 12.07 5.32 -22.71
C ALA A 171 11.37 4.72 -21.48
N ARG A 172 10.50 5.51 -20.85
CA ARG A 172 9.74 5.11 -19.66
C ARG A 172 8.38 5.80 -19.60
N TYR A 173 7.45 5.20 -18.87
CA TYR A 173 6.16 5.79 -18.56
C TYR A 173 6.16 6.38 -17.15
N THR A 174 5.52 7.53 -16.97
CA THR A 174 5.32 8.19 -15.66
C THR A 174 3.87 8.59 -15.49
N ASN A 175 3.38 8.64 -14.25
CA ASN A 175 2.05 9.19 -13.96
C ASN A 175 1.88 10.57 -14.60
N ARG A 176 0.72 10.78 -15.24
CA ARG A 176 0.31 12.11 -15.69
C ARG A 176 0.24 13.00 -14.46
N GLY A 177 0.92 14.14 -14.54
CA GLY A 177 1.29 14.94 -13.37
C GLY A 177 0.22 15.07 -12.29
N ASN A 178 0.38 14.32 -11.20
CA ASN A 178 0.36 14.94 -9.88
C ASN A 178 1.82 15.22 -9.54
N THR A 179 2.20 16.49 -9.57
CA THR A 179 3.48 16.96 -9.06
C THR A 179 3.55 16.71 -7.56
N GLN A 180 3.95 15.50 -7.18
CA GLN A 180 4.78 15.29 -6.01
C GLN A 180 6.08 14.67 -6.53
N SER A 181 7.04 15.55 -6.79
CA SER A 181 8.44 15.19 -6.88
C SER A 181 8.79 14.39 -5.63
N PRO A 182 9.45 13.21 -5.73
CA PRO A 182 10.24 12.73 -4.62
C PRO A 182 11.47 13.63 -4.55
N SER A 183 11.34 14.75 -3.85
CA SER A 183 12.48 15.45 -3.26
C SER A 183 13.18 14.46 -2.34
N GLY A 184 14.41 14.08 -2.72
CA GLY A 184 15.28 13.22 -1.91
C GLY A 184 15.61 11.92 -2.60
N GLN A 185 16.51 11.97 -3.58
CA GLN A 185 17.39 10.83 -3.82
C GLN A 185 18.23 10.64 -2.55
N PRO A 186 18.23 9.47 -1.89
CA PRO A 186 19.36 9.11 -1.05
C PRO A 186 20.53 8.86 -1.99
N THR A 187 21.50 9.75 -1.94
CA THR A 187 22.83 9.53 -2.51
C THR A 187 23.33 8.16 -2.03
N PRO A 188 23.86 7.28 -2.91
CA PRO A 188 24.48 6.06 -2.42
C PRO A 188 25.67 6.47 -1.55
N LEU A 189 25.60 6.13 -0.26
CA LEU A 189 26.75 6.13 0.62
C LEU A 189 27.79 5.21 -0.03
N LYS A 190 28.82 5.83 -0.60
CA LYS A 190 30.05 5.13 -0.93
C LYS A 190 30.62 4.62 0.39
N VAL A 191 30.85 3.31 0.44
CA VAL A 191 31.69 2.66 1.45
C VAL A 191 33.07 3.30 1.43
#